data_AF-T2JTS4-F1
#
_entry.id   AF-T2JTS4-F1
#
_cell.length_a   1.000
_cell.length_b   1.000
_cell.length_c   1.000
_cell.angle_alpha   90.00
_cell.angle_beta   90.00
_cell.angle_gamma   90.00
#
_symmetry.space_group_name_H-M   'P 1'
#
loop_
_entity.id
_entity.type
_entity.pdbx_description
1 polymer ?
#
loop_
_entity_poly.entity_id
_entity_poly.type
_entity_poly.pdbx_seq_one_letter_code
_entity_poly.pdbx_strand_id
1 'polypeptide(L)'
;MAEEFNCAIASYKGSLKKFLVQMAEALDIPTSEPKYNANGDEVGEKALTADGLKEEIACNVGDETLLIIPDSQRLPASLRYWLEGLLDNGINLVLFAVANPRRDVFLRLLEVELSLPSDLEIREVMRKEARRLGLSLSRSQLANLQSQAGRNPMLARKVIRATALGINNKKPEHSQYLDISPIIISGLMALGIVRFIGMGTGNKGLYIVGGVALILAMMFKQIGQVKGARKRLGQ
;
A
#
# COMPACT_ATOMS: atom_id res chain seq x y z
N MET A 1 -29.58 -18.91 -3.88
CA MET A 1 -29.63 -18.33 -2.52
C MET A 1 -28.19 -17.99 -2.19
N ALA A 2 -27.88 -16.75 -1.79
CA ALA A 2 -26.53 -16.45 -1.33
C ALA A 2 -26.40 -17.12 0.04
N GLU A 3 -25.64 -18.21 0.12
CA GLU A 3 -25.28 -18.82 1.39
C GLU A 3 -24.48 -17.77 2.18
N GLU A 4 -24.93 -17.46 3.40
CA GLU A 4 -24.26 -16.50 4.27
C GLU A 4 -23.00 -17.16 4.80
N PHE A 5 -21.83 -16.67 4.36
CA PHE A 5 -20.55 -17.17 4.87
C PHE A 5 -20.40 -16.86 6.37
N ASN A 6 -19.93 -17.83 7.15
CA ASN A 6 -19.48 -17.58 8.52
C ASN A 6 -18.15 -16.82 8.48
N CYS A 7 -18.18 -15.54 8.86
CA CYS A 7 -17.08 -14.61 8.63
C CYS A 7 -16.30 -14.32 9.91
N ALA A 8 -14.99 -14.51 9.89
CA ALA A 8 -14.10 -14.10 10.98
C ALA A 8 -13.08 -13.06 10.55
N ILE A 9 -12.87 -12.05 11.41
CA ILE A 9 -11.86 -11.02 11.21
C ILE A 9 -10.90 -11.01 12.39
N ALA A 10 -9.63 -11.34 12.15
CA ALA A 10 -8.62 -11.40 13.20
C ALA A 10 -7.33 -10.69 12.80
N SER A 11 -6.77 -9.89 13.70
CA SER A 11 -5.57 -9.08 13.43
C SER A 11 -4.39 -9.57 14.25
N TYR A 12 -3.32 -9.95 13.58
CA TYR A 12 -2.11 -10.40 14.27
C TYR A 12 -1.30 -9.22 14.82
N LYS A 13 -1.29 -9.08 16.15
CA LYS A 13 -0.54 -8.05 16.90
C LYS A 13 0.61 -8.63 17.73
N GLY A 14 1.24 -9.72 17.26
CA GLY A 14 2.42 -10.31 17.89
C GLY A 14 2.16 -11.42 18.92
N SER A 15 0.89 -11.70 19.26
CA SER A 15 0.52 -12.81 20.15
C SER A 15 -0.33 -13.83 19.40
N LEU A 16 0.22 -15.03 19.22
CA LEU A 16 -0.46 -16.15 18.54
C LEU A 16 -1.75 -16.55 19.26
N LYS A 17 -1.68 -16.74 20.59
CA LYS A 17 -2.86 -17.18 21.36
C LYS A 17 -4.00 -16.18 21.26
N LYS A 18 -3.73 -14.88 21.37
CA LYS A 18 -4.76 -13.84 21.22
C LYS A 18 -5.37 -13.81 19.83
N PHE A 19 -4.55 -14.02 18.80
CA PHE A 19 -5.02 -14.09 17.42
C PHE A 19 -5.98 -15.28 17.20
N LEU A 20 -5.62 -16.47 17.70
CA LEU A 20 -6.46 -17.67 17.58
C LEU A 20 -7.74 -17.59 18.40
N VAL A 21 -7.67 -17.04 19.63
CA VAL A 21 -8.87 -16.79 20.45
C VAL A 21 -9.81 -15.83 19.74
N GLN A 22 -9.29 -14.73 19.17
CA GLN A 22 -10.11 -13.79 18.41
C GLN A 22 -10.80 -14.44 17.20
N MET A 23 -10.11 -15.36 16.52
CA MET A 23 -10.71 -16.11 15.41
C MET A 23 -11.81 -17.05 15.90
N ALA A 24 -11.53 -17.84 16.94
CA ALA A 24 -12.49 -18.79 17.50
C ALA A 24 -13.74 -18.07 18.03
N GLU A 25 -13.58 -16.97 18.79
CA GLU A 25 -14.70 -16.14 19.25
C GLU A 25 -15.53 -15.56 18.10
N ALA A 26 -14.88 -15.16 16.99
CA ALA A 26 -15.59 -14.61 15.83
C ALA A 26 -16.35 -15.68 15.05
N LEU A 27 -15.93 -16.94 15.12
CA LEU A 27 -16.58 -18.10 14.48
C LEU A 27 -17.54 -18.84 15.41
N ASP A 28 -17.74 -18.36 16.64
CA ASP A 28 -18.50 -19.03 17.70
C ASP A 28 -17.98 -20.44 18.05
N ILE A 29 -16.65 -20.59 18.03
CA ILE A 29 -15.94 -21.85 18.34
C ILE A 29 -15.51 -21.84 19.82
N PRO A 30 -15.73 -22.94 20.57
CA PRO A 30 -15.32 -23.04 21.97
C PRO A 30 -13.81 -22.78 22.16
N THR A 31 -13.47 -21.96 23.16
CA THR A 31 -12.07 -21.63 23.50
C THR A 31 -11.59 -22.25 24.81
N SER A 32 -12.49 -22.92 25.52
CA SER A 32 -12.24 -23.63 26.78
C SER A 32 -12.76 -25.07 26.71
N GLU A 33 -12.08 -25.95 27.43
CA GLU A 33 -12.50 -27.33 27.65
C GLU A 33 -12.89 -27.53 29.12
N PRO A 34 -13.86 -28.41 29.43
CA PRO A 34 -14.14 -28.79 30.80
C PRO A 34 -12.92 -29.48 31.43
N LYS A 35 -12.54 -29.01 32.62
CA LYS A 35 -11.44 -29.55 33.41
C LYS A 35 -12.00 -30.61 34.36
N TYR A 36 -11.59 -31.84 34.17
CA TYR A 36 -11.95 -32.96 35.04
C TYR A 36 -10.92 -33.14 36.17
N ASN A 37 -11.38 -33.47 37.38
CA ASN A 37 -10.51 -33.92 38.46
C ASN A 37 -10.11 -35.38 38.31
N ALA A 38 -9.19 -35.86 39.16
CA ALA A 38 -8.76 -37.27 39.20
C ALA A 38 -9.91 -38.29 39.40
N ASN A 39 -11.07 -37.82 39.86
CA ASN A 39 -12.28 -38.62 40.09
C ASN A 39 -13.28 -38.57 38.92
N GLY A 40 -12.99 -37.83 37.84
CA GLY A 40 -13.88 -37.71 36.67
C GLY A 40 -14.97 -36.64 36.77
N ASP A 41 -15.02 -35.87 37.86
CA ASP A 41 -15.98 -34.76 38.02
C ASP A 41 -15.49 -33.48 37.32
N GLU A 42 -16.39 -32.72 36.69
CA GLU A 42 -16.11 -31.40 36.10
C GLU A 42 -15.87 -30.35 37.21
N VAL A 43 -14.66 -29.79 37.26
CA VAL A 43 -14.22 -28.89 38.36
C VAL A 43 -13.91 -27.48 37.85
N GLY A 44 -14.16 -27.21 36.56
CA GLY A 44 -14.14 -25.88 35.98
C GLY A 44 -13.78 -25.91 34.50
N GLU A 45 -13.35 -24.77 33.97
CA GLU A 45 -12.94 -24.64 32.57
C GLU A 45 -11.43 -24.43 32.47
N LYS A 46 -10.81 -25.07 31.49
CA LYS A 46 -9.40 -24.90 31.12
C LYS A 46 -9.33 -24.26 29.74
N ALA A 47 -8.70 -23.10 29.65
CA ALA A 47 -8.46 -22.45 28.37
C ALA A 47 -7.59 -23.32 27.46
N LEU A 48 -7.99 -23.46 26.19
CA LEU A 48 -7.24 -24.20 25.19
C LEU A 48 -5.81 -23.63 25.01
N THR A 49 -4.89 -24.52 24.66
CA THR A 49 -3.54 -24.14 24.24
C THR A 49 -3.59 -23.56 22.83
N ALA A 50 -2.51 -22.92 22.37
CA ALA A 50 -2.47 -22.37 21.01
C ALA A 50 -2.61 -23.48 19.94
N ASP A 51 -2.08 -24.67 20.18
CA ASP A 51 -2.21 -25.78 19.23
C ASP A 51 -3.59 -26.43 19.31
N GLY A 52 -4.17 -26.56 20.52
CA GLY A 52 -5.57 -27.01 20.67
C GLY A 52 -6.55 -26.07 19.97
N LEU A 53 -6.35 -24.74 20.06
CA LEU A 53 -7.18 -23.79 19.31
C LEU A 53 -7.04 -23.93 17.78
N LYS A 54 -5.84 -24.29 17.27
CA LYS A 54 -5.66 -24.50 15.83
C LYS A 54 -6.40 -25.73 15.34
N GLU A 55 -6.36 -26.81 16.12
CA GLU A 55 -7.06 -28.05 15.82
C GLU A 55 -8.56 -27.84 15.88
N GLU A 56 -9.06 -27.21 16.94
CA GLU A 56 -10.48 -26.92 17.09
C GLU A 56 -11.01 -26.03 15.96
N ILE A 57 -10.27 -24.98 15.61
CA ILE A 57 -10.61 -24.15 14.44
C ILE A 57 -10.58 -25.00 13.16
N ALA A 58 -9.57 -25.82 12.94
CA ALA A 58 -9.46 -26.63 11.73
C ALA A 58 -10.60 -27.64 11.57
N CYS A 59 -11.15 -28.16 12.67
CA CYS A 59 -12.28 -29.10 12.66
C CYS A 59 -13.63 -28.42 12.40
N ASN A 60 -13.77 -27.14 12.76
CA ASN A 60 -15.04 -26.42 12.70
C ASN A 60 -15.15 -25.46 11.49
N VAL A 61 -14.12 -25.36 10.65
CA VAL A 61 -14.13 -24.55 9.43
C VAL A 61 -14.26 -25.40 8.18
N GLY A 62 -14.89 -24.84 7.15
CA GLY A 62 -15.05 -25.48 5.84
C GLY A 62 -15.39 -24.45 4.74
N ASP A 63 -16.02 -24.92 3.66
CA ASP A 63 -16.33 -24.13 2.46
C ASP A 63 -17.17 -22.87 2.74
N GLU A 64 -18.04 -22.93 3.75
CA GLU A 64 -18.91 -21.81 4.17
C GLU A 64 -18.20 -20.80 5.07
N THR A 65 -16.91 -21.00 5.38
CA THR A 65 -16.16 -20.09 6.26
C THR A 65 -15.33 -19.10 5.46
N LEU A 66 -15.42 -17.82 5.82
CA LEU A 66 -14.61 -16.73 5.26
C LEU A 66 -13.71 -16.13 6.34
N LEU A 67 -12.40 -16.29 6.19
CA LEU A 67 -11.43 -15.70 7.10
C LEU A 67 -10.78 -14.45 6.49
N ILE A 68 -10.91 -13.33 7.16
CA ILE A 68 -10.33 -12.05 6.76
C ILE A 68 -9.21 -11.66 7.72
N ILE A 69 -7.98 -11.57 7.21
CA ILE A 69 -6.81 -11.23 8.01
C ILE A 69 -6.23 -9.88 7.55
N PRO A 70 -6.52 -8.78 8.29
CA PRO A 70 -5.79 -7.53 8.10
C PRO A 70 -4.32 -7.64 8.53
N ASP A 71 -3.45 -6.91 7.84
CA ASP A 71 -1.99 -6.85 8.09
C ASP A 71 -1.30 -8.23 8.04
N SER A 72 -1.71 -9.06 7.08
CA SER A 72 -1.26 -10.44 6.92
C SER A 72 0.26 -10.57 6.70
N GLN A 73 0.95 -9.51 6.26
CA GLN A 73 2.42 -9.48 6.15
C GLN A 73 3.13 -9.72 7.48
N ARG A 74 2.45 -9.53 8.63
CA ARG A 74 3.02 -9.73 9.97
C ARG A 74 2.96 -11.17 10.45
N LEU A 75 2.25 -12.05 9.73
CA LEU A 75 2.07 -13.43 10.15
C LEU A 75 3.42 -14.19 10.17
N PRO A 76 3.75 -14.92 11.25
CA PRO A 76 4.91 -15.79 11.29
C PRO A 76 4.73 -16.96 10.30
N ALA A 77 5.84 -17.55 9.87
CA ALA A 77 5.83 -18.65 8.90
C ALA A 77 4.97 -19.84 9.35
N SER A 78 5.02 -20.20 10.64
CA SER A 78 4.20 -21.28 11.20
C SER A 78 2.70 -21.06 11.05
N LEU A 79 2.22 -19.83 11.19
CA LEU A 79 0.81 -19.49 10.95
C LEU A 79 0.47 -19.54 9.46
N ARG A 80 1.38 -19.12 8.59
CA ARG A 80 1.17 -19.18 7.14
C ARG A 80 1.01 -20.62 6.65
N TYR A 81 1.88 -21.53 7.08
CA TYR A 81 1.75 -22.96 6.76
C TYR A 81 0.46 -23.57 7.31
N TRP A 82 0.05 -23.18 8.52
CA TRP A 82 -1.23 -23.62 9.07
C TRP A 82 -2.42 -23.13 8.23
N LEU A 83 -2.40 -21.87 7.78
CA LEU A 83 -3.43 -21.32 6.90
C LEU A 83 -3.47 -22.01 5.52
N GLU A 84 -2.34 -22.48 5.00
CA GLU A 84 -2.33 -23.32 3.79
C GLU A 84 -3.11 -24.63 4.00
N GLY A 85 -2.92 -25.27 5.16
CA GLY A 85 -3.69 -26.47 5.51
C GLY A 85 -5.19 -26.19 5.61
N LEU A 86 -5.59 -25.03 6.15
CA LEU A 86 -7.01 -24.65 6.16
C LEU A 86 -7.54 -24.38 4.75
N LEU A 87 -6.72 -23.81 3.87
CA LEU A 87 -7.06 -23.59 2.46
C LEU A 87 -7.31 -24.91 1.72
N ASP A 88 -6.54 -25.95 2.06
CA ASP A 88 -6.77 -27.31 1.55
C ASP A 88 -8.08 -27.93 2.05
N ASN A 89 -8.55 -27.51 3.23
CA ASN A 89 -9.86 -27.89 3.78
C ASN A 89 -11.04 -27.10 3.18
N GLY A 90 -10.79 -26.21 2.21
CA GLY A 90 -11.83 -25.50 1.48
C GLY A 90 -12.20 -24.11 2.01
N ILE A 91 -11.52 -23.59 3.04
CA ILE A 91 -11.84 -22.26 3.58
C ILE A 91 -11.61 -21.15 2.55
N ASN A 92 -12.46 -20.13 2.57
CA ASN A 92 -12.23 -18.90 1.82
C ASN A 92 -11.34 -17.95 2.64
N LEU A 93 -10.18 -17.58 2.09
CA LEU A 93 -9.19 -16.75 2.79
C LEU A 93 -8.95 -15.42 2.08
N VAL A 94 -9.11 -14.31 2.80
CA VAL A 94 -8.84 -12.95 2.33
C VAL A 94 -7.73 -12.32 3.17
N LEU A 95 -6.57 -12.11 2.55
CA LEU A 95 -5.40 -11.54 3.19
C LEU A 95 -5.15 -10.11 2.71
N PHE A 96 -5.14 -9.14 3.62
CA PHE A 96 -4.76 -7.76 3.29
C PHE A 96 -3.30 -7.51 3.67
N ALA A 97 -2.47 -7.21 2.66
CA ALA A 97 -1.07 -6.86 2.86
C ALA A 97 -0.74 -5.50 2.21
N VAL A 98 0.15 -4.73 2.86
CA VAL A 98 0.68 -3.47 2.28
C VAL A 98 1.59 -3.76 1.08
N ALA A 99 2.35 -4.84 1.16
CA ALA A 99 3.16 -5.38 0.08
C ALA A 99 3.09 -6.89 0.16
N ASN A 100 2.80 -7.56 -0.96
CA ASN A 100 2.72 -9.01 -1.01
C ASN A 100 4.11 -9.62 -0.70
N PRO A 101 4.23 -10.47 0.35
CA PRO A 101 5.49 -11.16 0.64
C PRO A 101 5.95 -12.12 -0.46
N ARG A 102 5.03 -12.59 -1.32
CA ARG A 102 5.26 -13.56 -2.41
C ARG A 102 5.87 -14.89 -1.92
N ARG A 103 5.36 -15.42 -0.80
CA ARG A 103 5.81 -16.68 -0.17
C ARG A 103 4.64 -17.42 0.46
N ASP A 104 4.80 -18.72 0.67
CA ASP A 104 3.86 -19.55 1.45
C ASP A 104 2.41 -19.38 0.91
N VAL A 105 1.43 -19.25 1.81
CA VAL A 105 0.00 -19.07 1.50
C VAL A 105 -0.27 -17.97 0.47
N PHE A 106 0.56 -16.93 0.41
CA PHE A 106 0.39 -15.83 -0.55
C PHE A 106 0.63 -16.25 -2.00
N LEU A 107 1.36 -17.34 -2.25
CA LEU A 107 1.56 -17.88 -3.61
C LEU A 107 0.35 -18.68 -4.10
N ARG A 108 -0.48 -19.18 -3.20
CA ARG A 108 -1.67 -19.98 -3.52
C ARG A 108 -2.92 -19.14 -3.76
N LEU A 109 -2.93 -17.91 -3.26
CA LEU A 109 -4.07 -17.00 -3.35
C LEU A 109 -3.99 -16.12 -4.61
N LEU A 110 -5.17 -15.69 -5.08
CA LEU A 110 -5.26 -14.71 -6.15
C LEU A 110 -4.77 -13.34 -5.65
N GLU A 111 -3.80 -12.76 -6.36
CA GLU A 111 -3.29 -11.43 -6.06
C GLU A 111 -4.18 -10.35 -6.70
N VAL A 112 -4.72 -9.47 -5.86
CA VAL A 112 -5.47 -8.28 -6.29
C VAL A 112 -4.73 -7.04 -5.80
N GLU A 113 -4.14 -6.30 -6.74
CA GLU A 113 -3.46 -5.04 -6.43
C GLU A 113 -4.42 -3.85 -6.53
N LEU A 114 -4.44 -3.01 -5.49
CA LEU A 114 -5.19 -1.76 -5.51
C LEU A 114 -4.35 -0.66 -6.16
N SER A 115 -4.80 -0.14 -7.30
CA SER A 115 -4.17 1.02 -7.92
C SER A 115 -4.36 2.27 -7.06
N LEU A 116 -3.37 3.16 -7.09
CA LEU A 116 -3.49 4.48 -6.47
C LEU A 116 -4.69 5.23 -7.09
N PRO A 117 -5.53 5.89 -6.26
CA PRO A 117 -6.66 6.64 -6.77
C PRO A 117 -6.19 7.78 -7.67
N SER A 118 -7.02 8.09 -8.65
CA SER A 118 -6.83 9.19 -9.57
C SER A 118 -6.94 10.54 -8.86
N ASP A 119 -6.33 11.56 -9.47
CA ASP A 119 -6.38 12.93 -8.97
C ASP A 119 -7.81 13.48 -8.93
N LEU A 120 -8.70 12.97 -9.79
CA LEU A 120 -10.12 13.34 -9.78
C LEU A 120 -10.85 12.77 -8.57
N GLU A 121 -10.64 11.50 -8.24
CA GLU A 121 -11.22 10.85 -7.06
C GLU A 121 -10.74 11.52 -5.77
N ILE A 122 -9.46 11.88 -5.69
CA ILE A 122 -8.93 12.64 -4.55
C ILE A 122 -9.61 14.00 -4.41
N ARG A 123 -9.82 14.73 -5.51
CA ARG A 123 -10.56 16.00 -5.47
C ARG A 123 -11.99 15.81 -4.98
N GLU A 124 -12.66 14.72 -5.35
CA GLU A 124 -13.98 14.42 -4.84
C GLU A 124 -13.99 14.13 -3.34
N VAL A 125 -13.02 13.36 -2.86
CA VAL A 125 -12.83 13.11 -1.42
C VAL A 125 -12.61 14.42 -0.67
N MET A 126 -11.75 15.31 -1.20
CA MET A 126 -11.51 16.63 -0.60
C MET A 126 -12.76 17.51 -0.60
N ARG A 127 -13.53 17.51 -1.69
CA ARG A 127 -14.77 18.28 -1.80
C ARG A 127 -15.85 17.78 -0.86
N LYS A 128 -16.00 16.45 -0.73
CA LYS A 128 -16.93 15.81 0.23
C LYS A 128 -16.55 16.19 1.66
N GLU A 129 -15.27 16.14 2.00
CA GLU A 129 -14.76 16.52 3.32
C GLU A 129 -14.94 18.02 3.61
N ALA A 130 -14.66 18.88 2.63
CA ALA A 130 -14.81 20.34 2.77
C ALA A 130 -16.28 20.72 3.01
N ARG A 131 -17.21 20.12 2.26
CA ARG A 131 -18.67 20.29 2.48
C ARG A 131 -19.07 19.85 3.89
N ARG A 132 -18.54 18.73 4.37
CA ARG A 132 -18.82 18.22 5.72
C ARG A 132 -18.37 19.19 6.82
N LEU A 133 -17.30 19.94 6.58
CA LEU A 133 -16.77 20.95 7.50
C LEU A 133 -17.33 22.36 7.25
N GLY A 134 -18.29 22.53 6.33
CA GLY A 134 -18.85 23.84 5.98
C GLY A 134 -17.89 24.77 5.24
N LEU A 135 -16.79 24.24 4.68
CA LEU A 135 -15.79 25.02 3.94
C LEU A 135 -16.17 25.18 2.46
N SER A 136 -16.26 26.42 2.01
CA SER A 136 -16.36 26.76 0.58
C SER A 136 -14.96 26.98 0.00
N LEU A 137 -14.35 25.94 -0.55
CA LEU A 137 -13.05 26.03 -1.22
C LEU A 137 -13.21 26.29 -2.72
N SER A 138 -12.44 27.24 -3.25
CA SER A 138 -12.35 27.47 -4.69
C SER A 138 -11.57 26.34 -5.39
N ARG A 139 -11.72 26.22 -6.71
CA ARG A 139 -11.00 25.20 -7.50
C ARG A 139 -9.47 25.36 -7.38
N SER A 140 -8.96 26.59 -7.33
CA SER A 140 -7.53 26.87 -7.21
C SER A 140 -6.99 26.52 -5.83
N GLN A 141 -7.74 26.82 -4.76
CA GLN A 141 -7.38 26.43 -3.40
C GLN A 141 -7.34 24.91 -3.26
N LEU A 142 -8.33 24.21 -3.81
CA LEU A 142 -8.41 22.76 -3.74
C LEU A 142 -7.26 22.09 -4.52
N ALA A 143 -6.85 22.65 -5.66
CA ALA A 143 -5.67 22.17 -6.40
C ALA A 143 -4.37 22.36 -5.60
N ASN A 144 -4.21 23.50 -4.93
CA ASN A 144 -3.04 23.76 -4.07
C ASN A 144 -2.99 22.83 -2.84
N LEU A 145 -4.14 22.49 -2.26
CA LEU A 145 -4.20 21.55 -1.14
C LEU A 145 -3.98 20.10 -1.61
N GLN A 146 -4.44 19.77 -2.82
CA GLN A 146 -4.24 18.45 -3.40
C GLN A 146 -2.76 18.15 -3.65
N SER A 147 -1.98 19.13 -4.11
CA SER A 147 -0.53 18.93 -4.29
C SER A 147 0.21 18.63 -2.98
N GLN A 148 -0.35 19.04 -1.83
CA GLN A 148 0.17 18.70 -0.51
C GLN A 148 -0.21 17.27 -0.06
N ALA A 149 -1.39 16.79 -0.45
CA ALA A 149 -1.92 15.47 -0.08
C ALA A 149 -1.46 14.33 -1.02
N GLY A 150 -1.10 14.66 -2.26
CA GLY A 150 -0.78 13.68 -3.31
C GLY A 150 -1.98 12.77 -3.63
N ARG A 151 -1.71 11.50 -3.93
CA ARG A 151 -2.72 10.47 -4.26
C ARG A 151 -3.21 9.66 -3.06
N ASN A 152 -3.22 10.25 -1.86
CA ASN A 152 -3.65 9.58 -0.63
C ASN A 152 -4.97 10.17 -0.10
N PRO A 153 -6.08 9.40 -0.09
CA PRO A 153 -7.39 9.87 0.41
C PRO A 153 -7.40 10.28 1.87
N MET A 154 -6.60 9.63 2.73
CA MET A 154 -6.52 9.96 4.15
C MET A 154 -5.77 11.26 4.38
N LEU A 155 -4.64 11.48 3.67
CA LEU A 155 -3.93 12.76 3.72
C LEU A 155 -4.79 13.89 3.16
N ALA A 156 -5.53 13.64 2.07
CA ALA A 156 -6.46 14.61 1.51
C ALA A 156 -7.50 15.08 2.54
N ARG A 157 -8.11 14.16 3.32
CA ARG A 157 -9.02 14.53 4.41
C ARG A 157 -8.30 15.29 5.53
N LYS A 158 -7.09 14.87 5.91
CA LYS A 158 -6.28 15.52 6.95
C LYS A 158 -5.93 16.96 6.58
N VAL A 159 -5.51 17.20 5.34
CA VAL A 159 -5.19 18.55 4.84
C VAL A 159 -6.43 19.45 4.90
N ILE A 160 -7.59 18.98 4.44
CA ILE A 160 -8.83 19.76 4.52
C ILE A 160 -9.23 20.07 5.96
N ARG A 161 -9.11 19.12 6.89
CA ARG A 161 -9.34 19.35 8.33
C ARG A 161 -8.36 20.37 8.90
N ALA A 162 -7.08 20.29 8.53
CA ALA A 162 -6.07 21.25 8.97
C ALA A 162 -6.39 22.67 8.46
N THR A 163 -6.82 22.80 7.21
CA THR A 163 -7.29 24.07 6.64
C THR A 163 -8.51 24.62 7.37
N ALA A 164 -9.47 23.75 7.75
CA ALA A 164 -10.64 24.15 8.54
C ALA A 164 -10.25 24.75 9.91
N LEU A 165 -9.18 24.23 10.51
CA LEU A 165 -8.64 24.68 11.79
C LEU A 165 -7.69 25.89 11.64
N GLY A 166 -7.48 26.42 10.42
CA GLY A 166 -6.55 27.52 10.14
C GLY A 166 -5.07 27.11 10.14
N ILE A 167 -4.76 25.82 10.22
CA ILE A 167 -3.39 25.30 10.22
C ILE A 167 -2.92 25.14 8.77
N ASN A 168 -2.22 26.16 8.26
CA ASN A 168 -1.64 26.14 6.92
C ASN A 168 -0.23 25.52 6.95
N ASN A 169 -0.15 24.20 6.84
CA ASN A 169 1.12 23.51 6.62
C ASN A 169 1.64 23.82 5.21
N LYS A 170 2.58 24.77 5.10
CA LYS A 170 3.22 25.19 3.83
C LYS A 170 4.20 24.17 3.25
N LYS A 171 4.49 23.06 3.94
CA LYS A 171 5.42 22.03 3.47
C LYS A 171 4.62 20.85 2.89
N PRO A 172 4.75 20.54 1.59
CA PRO A 172 4.13 19.34 1.03
C PRO A 172 4.77 18.09 1.66
N GLU A 173 3.93 17.18 2.18
CA GLU A 173 4.39 15.88 2.71
C GLU A 173 4.77 14.90 1.57
N HIS A 174 4.49 15.25 0.31
CA HIS A 174 4.77 14.43 -0.86
C HIS A 174 5.60 15.18 -1.92
N SER A 175 6.68 14.56 -2.39
CA SER A 175 7.44 15.03 -3.56
C SER A 175 6.97 14.27 -4.80
N GLN A 176 6.03 14.84 -5.55
CA GLN A 176 5.71 14.32 -6.87
C GLN A 176 6.83 14.75 -7.82
N TYR A 177 7.65 13.79 -8.26
CA TYR A 177 8.72 14.05 -9.22
C TYR A 177 8.09 14.29 -10.60
N LEU A 178 8.26 15.51 -11.13
CA LEU A 178 7.98 15.79 -12.53
C LEU A 178 9.15 15.23 -13.36
N ASP A 179 8.89 14.23 -14.20
CA ASP A 179 9.92 13.69 -15.08
C ASP A 179 10.15 14.61 -16.28
N ILE A 180 11.14 15.50 -16.15
CA ILE A 180 11.55 16.46 -17.20
C ILE A 180 12.52 15.80 -18.21
N SER A 181 12.91 14.54 -18.01
CA SER A 181 13.87 13.82 -18.85
C SER A 181 13.51 13.84 -20.34
N PRO A 182 12.23 13.66 -20.77
CA PRO A 182 11.87 13.69 -22.18
C PRO A 182 12.17 15.02 -22.89
N ILE A 183 12.03 16.14 -22.17
CA ILE A 183 12.29 17.49 -22.71
C ILE A 183 13.79 17.69 -22.93
N ILE A 184 14.62 17.27 -21.96
CA ILE A 184 16.08 17.38 -22.04
C ILE A 184 16.64 16.52 -23.18
N ILE A 185 16.15 15.28 -23.32
CA ILE A 185 16.58 14.36 -24.39
C ILE A 185 16.23 14.93 -25.78
N SER A 186 15.03 15.49 -25.92
CA SER A 186 14.57 16.10 -27.18
C SER A 186 15.45 17.29 -27.58
N GLY A 187 15.83 18.16 -26.63
CA GLY A 187 16.75 19.28 -26.89
C GLY A 187 18.15 18.83 -27.31
N LEU A 188 18.68 17.77 -26.69
CA LEU A 188 19.98 17.19 -27.08
C LEU A 188 19.95 16.61 -28.49
N MET A 189 18.85 15.92 -28.87
CA MET A 189 18.68 15.39 -30.22
C MET A 189 18.61 16.50 -31.26
N ALA A 190 17.92 17.60 -30.98
CA ALA A 190 17.87 18.76 -31.88
C ALA A 190 19.26 19.37 -32.14
N LEU A 191 20.11 19.50 -31.11
CA LEU A 191 21.49 19.95 -31.26
C LEU A 191 22.34 18.96 -32.09
N GLY A 192 22.09 17.66 -31.92
CA GLY A 192 22.69 16.62 -32.77
C GLY A 192 22.33 16.78 -34.25
N ILE A 193 21.05 17.07 -34.55
CA ILE A 193 20.58 17.30 -35.92
C ILE A 193 21.28 18.51 -36.55
N VAL A 194 21.41 19.62 -35.82
CA VAL A 194 22.12 20.83 -36.31
C VAL A 194 23.57 20.51 -36.68
N ARG A 195 24.25 19.68 -35.88
CA ARG A 195 25.60 19.20 -36.17
C ARG A 195 25.66 18.37 -37.45
N PHE A 196 24.70 17.45 -37.67
CA PHE A 196 24.64 16.64 -38.89
C PHE A 196 24.33 17.47 -40.13
N ILE A 197 23.46 18.47 -40.03
CA ILE A 197 23.18 19.42 -41.12
C ILE A 197 24.46 20.18 -41.48
N GLY A 198 25.20 20.69 -40.49
CA GLY A 198 26.46 21.37 -40.74
C GLY A 198 27.51 20.51 -41.45
N MET A 199 27.55 19.21 -41.13
CA MET A 199 28.39 18.23 -41.84
C MET A 199 27.91 18.02 -43.28
N GLY A 200 26.60 17.84 -43.48
CA GLY A 200 25.99 17.59 -44.79
C GLY A 200 26.06 18.79 -45.74
N THR A 201 26.02 20.03 -45.22
CA THR A 201 26.11 21.26 -46.03
C THR A 201 27.53 21.80 -46.17
N GLY A 202 28.55 21.10 -45.64
CA GLY A 202 29.94 21.56 -45.64
C GLY A 202 30.21 22.82 -44.81
N ASN A 203 29.26 23.26 -43.98
CA ASN A 203 29.39 24.46 -43.16
C ASN A 203 30.10 24.12 -41.84
N LYS A 204 31.41 24.37 -41.81
CA LYS A 204 32.26 24.14 -40.63
C LYS A 204 31.78 24.90 -39.40
N GLY A 205 31.22 26.10 -39.55
CA GLY A 205 30.69 26.89 -38.45
C GLY A 205 29.51 26.21 -37.74
N LEU A 206 28.54 25.73 -38.52
CA LEU A 206 27.35 25.07 -37.98
C LEU A 206 27.69 23.72 -37.32
N TYR A 207 28.66 22.98 -37.89
CA TYR A 207 29.19 21.75 -37.31
C TYR A 207 29.86 21.98 -35.95
N ILE A 208 30.71 23.01 -35.85
CA ILE A 208 31.44 23.34 -34.61
C ILE A 208 30.48 23.86 -33.54
N VAL A 209 29.58 24.78 -33.89
CA VAL A 209 28.61 25.35 -32.94
C VAL A 209 27.65 24.27 -32.42
N GLY A 210 27.12 23.41 -33.29
CA GLY A 210 26.27 22.28 -32.89
C GLY A 210 27.00 21.27 -32.00
N GLY A 211 28.26 20.97 -32.30
CA GLY A 211 29.10 20.07 -31.50
C GLY A 211 29.42 20.62 -30.11
N VAL A 212 29.83 21.89 -30.01
CA VAL A 212 30.12 22.56 -28.73
C VAL A 212 28.87 22.67 -27.87
N ALA A 213 27.72 23.05 -28.46
CA ALA A 213 26.45 23.15 -27.75
C ALA A 213 25.99 21.79 -27.19
N LEU A 214 26.16 20.70 -27.96
CA LEU A 214 25.82 19.35 -27.53
C LEU A 214 26.68 18.87 -26.35
N ILE A 215 27.99 19.13 -26.39
CA ILE A 215 28.91 18.79 -25.29
C ILE A 215 28.55 19.59 -24.04
N LEU A 216 28.32 20.91 -24.16
CA LEU A 216 27.90 21.75 -23.04
C LEU A 216 26.59 21.25 -22.41
N ALA A 217 25.60 20.92 -23.23
CA ALA A 217 24.32 20.39 -22.76
C ALA A 217 24.46 19.03 -22.05
N MET A 218 25.35 18.14 -22.53
CA MET A 218 25.67 16.89 -21.82
C MET A 218 26.36 17.12 -20.49
N MET A 219 27.31 18.06 -20.40
CA MET A 219 27.93 18.43 -19.12
C MET A 219 26.90 18.96 -18.12
N PHE A 220 26.00 19.85 -18.56
CA PHE A 220 24.92 20.35 -17.70
C PHE A 220 23.98 19.23 -17.24
N LYS A 221 23.63 18.29 -18.12
CA LYS A 221 22.85 17.09 -17.76
C LYS A 221 23.56 16.27 -16.68
N GLN A 222 24.86 16.03 -16.83
CA GLN A 222 25.64 15.23 -15.89
C GLN A 222 25.78 15.91 -14.52
N ILE A 223 26.02 17.23 -14.50
CA ILE A 223 26.03 18.03 -13.26
C ILE A 223 24.63 18.03 -12.59
N GLY A 224 23.56 18.12 -13.38
CA GLY A 224 22.17 18.05 -12.90
C GLY A 224 21.83 16.69 -12.27
N GLN A 225 22.28 15.58 -12.87
CA GLN A 225 22.12 14.23 -12.32
C GLN A 225 22.85 14.04 -10.99
N VAL A 226 24.03 14.65 -10.82
CA VAL A 226 24.80 14.58 -9.55
C VAL A 226 24.06 15.29 -8.40
N LYS A 227 23.31 16.36 -8.68
CA LYS A 227 22.44 17.01 -7.68
C LYS A 227 21.14 16.23 -7.40
N GLY A 228 20.62 15.49 -8.38
CA GLY A 228 19.43 14.63 -8.21
C GLY A 228 19.65 13.36 -7.40
N ALA A 229 20.90 12.90 -7.25
CA ALA A 229 21.24 11.63 -6.58
C ALA A 229 21.53 11.74 -5.06
N ARG A 230 21.49 12.93 -4.45
CA ARG A 230 21.79 13.11 -3.02
C ARG A 230 20.76 13.98 -2.30
N LYS A 231 19.58 13.41 -2.07
CA LYS A 231 18.82 13.66 -0.84
C LYS A 231 17.92 12.47 -0.53
N ARG A 232 18.52 11.38 -0.02
CA ARG A 232 17.81 10.52 0.92
C ARG A 232 17.70 11.32 2.22
N LEU A 233 16.56 11.98 2.44
CA LEU A 233 16.13 12.37 3.77
C LEU A 233 15.25 11.22 4.27
N GLY A 234 15.70 10.54 5.33
CA GLY A 234 15.07 9.32 5.85
C GLY A 234 16.02 8.16 6.07
N GLN A 235 17.17 8.42 6.72
CA GLN A 235 17.45 7.78 8.01
C GLN A 235 17.19 8.85 9.08
#